data_AF-A0A7Y2C6C2-F1
#
_entry.id   AF-A0A7Y2C6C2-F1
#
_cell.length_a   1.000
_cell.length_b   1.000
_cell.length_c   1.000
_cell.angle_alpha   90.00
_cell.angle_beta   90.00
_cell.angle_gamma   90.00
#
_symmetry.space_group_name_H-M   'P 1'
#
loop_
_entity.id
_entity.type
_entity.pdbx_description
1 polymer ?
#
loop_
_entity_poly.entity_id
_entity_poly.type
_entity_poly.pdbx_seq_one_letter_code
_entity_poly.pdbx_strand_id
1 'polypeptide(L)'
;MDIASPSENCLEHPIARRLEIERQDVLDLSANSRLLNFRELRSRGARVIDERADVVYRQLVEEEKSLRFEGMSTPDEVREAGPEDPPFSRILRQPALAEISPSETAVEHQDLVLKTPYSDGELQRRLLNTYYSAQRIVQERGVNILFLALGFLEWTGGEEEDSPQYRAPLILIPVEIGRASSSSRFEIRYTGEDLGTNLSLAERLRIDNGPLLPPFEVDIPVDDYLNSVANMDGLPSDWSVIPDIALDFFSYTRFQIYQDLDPRHWCHRILGDQHAVGRMIGSDSFAVEFAPPYDFESNLDETIKAEDIIHVADADSSQMVAIRRVLDGKDLIIQGPPGTGKSQTITNIIAACVAAGKRVLFVSEKRAALDVVYNNLSRIGLDRVALQLHSHRANKKVVLRELERTLHSRPARDAQRNKVLHALHRFKDKLQDYSASMAGDVDDFSASVVSVVEEMSSARERLDGFEYPAVVAGEFEGLTAQDLVNVEGIASEMSALLSGNIGLPIDHPFWGTGHTVVASEDETELRRMCDDVLARLEDVAAIASQLTEATGGRVG
;
A
#
# COMPACT_ATOMS: atom_id res chain seq x y z
N MET A 1 15.65 19.11 -34.27
CA MET A 1 16.05 17.70 -34.43
C MET A 1 14.91 17.03 -35.14
N ASP A 2 15.09 16.78 -36.44
CA ASP A 2 14.07 16.27 -37.33
C ASP A 2 13.57 14.90 -36.85
N ILE A 3 12.26 14.82 -36.61
CA ILE A 3 11.57 13.57 -36.30
C ILE A 3 11.44 12.84 -37.63
N ALA A 4 12.38 11.93 -37.90
CA ALA A 4 12.27 11.01 -39.02
C ALA A 4 10.94 10.25 -38.92
N SER A 5 10.19 10.22 -40.02
CA SER A 5 8.97 9.43 -40.18
C SER A 5 9.19 7.99 -39.65
N PRO A 6 8.29 7.46 -38.81
CA PRO A 6 8.47 6.14 -38.20
C PRO A 6 8.55 5.08 -39.31
N SER A 7 9.65 4.33 -39.35
CA SER A 7 9.81 3.19 -40.24
C SER A 7 8.74 2.14 -39.92
N GLU A 8 8.03 1.62 -40.94
CA GLU A 8 6.97 0.59 -40.81
C GLU A 8 7.37 -0.62 -39.95
N ASN A 9 8.67 -0.92 -39.88
CA ASN A 9 9.27 -1.98 -39.06
C ASN A 9 9.06 -1.83 -37.53
N CYS A 10 8.62 -0.67 -37.06
CA CYS A 10 8.41 -0.40 -35.63
C CYS A 10 7.15 -1.07 -35.07
N LEU A 11 6.08 -1.15 -35.86
CA LEU A 11 4.78 -1.68 -35.42
C LEU A 11 4.76 -3.21 -35.32
N GLU A 12 5.74 -3.89 -35.93
CA GLU A 12 5.87 -5.35 -35.88
C GLU A 12 6.55 -5.86 -34.59
N HIS A 13 7.09 -4.98 -33.75
CA HIS A 13 7.76 -5.38 -32.51
C HIS A 13 6.77 -5.98 -31.49
N PRO A 14 7.10 -7.08 -30.77
CA PRO A 14 6.20 -7.72 -29.81
C PRO A 14 5.70 -6.78 -28.70
N ILE A 15 6.55 -5.87 -28.22
CA ILE A 15 6.16 -4.82 -27.26
C ILE A 15 5.15 -3.83 -27.87
N ALA A 16 5.30 -3.44 -29.15
CA ALA A 16 4.35 -2.55 -29.81
C ALA A 16 2.97 -3.20 -29.93
N ARG A 17 2.92 -4.50 -30.26
CA ARG A 17 1.67 -5.27 -30.27
C ARG A 17 1.04 -5.36 -28.88
N ARG A 18 1.84 -5.56 -27.82
CA ARG A 18 1.34 -5.60 -26.45
C ARG A 18 0.81 -4.24 -26.00
N LEU A 19 1.52 -3.16 -26.31
CA LEU A 19 1.07 -1.80 -26.04
C LEU A 19 -0.27 -1.51 -26.71
N GLU A 20 -0.47 -1.96 -27.95
CA GLU A 20 -1.75 -1.79 -28.63
C GLU A 20 -2.89 -2.60 -27.98
N ILE A 21 -2.61 -3.80 -27.46
CA ILE A 21 -3.59 -4.58 -26.68
C ILE A 21 -3.94 -3.85 -25.39
N GLU A 22 -2.94 -3.43 -24.60
CA GLU A 22 -3.16 -2.68 -23.35
C GLU A 22 -3.87 -1.35 -23.62
N ARG A 23 -3.56 -0.69 -24.73
CA ARG A 23 -4.22 0.54 -25.19
C ARG A 23 -5.71 0.31 -25.45
N GLN A 24 -6.07 -0.81 -26.08
CA GLN A 24 -7.48 -1.18 -26.25
C GLN A 24 -8.15 -1.52 -24.91
N ASP A 25 -7.47 -2.23 -24.01
CA ASP A 25 -8.00 -2.58 -22.68
C ASP A 25 -8.20 -1.35 -21.77
N VAL A 26 -7.41 -0.30 -21.97
CA VAL A 26 -7.58 0.97 -21.28
C VAL A 26 -8.93 1.60 -21.61
N LEU A 27 -9.44 1.51 -22.84
CA LEU A 27 -10.78 1.99 -23.16
C LEU A 27 -11.83 0.92 -22.85
N ASP A 28 -12.72 1.21 -21.91
CA ASP A 28 -13.91 0.37 -21.72
C ASP A 28 -14.91 0.67 -22.84
N LEU A 29 -14.85 -0.13 -23.91
CA LEU A 29 -15.76 -0.08 -25.06
C LEU A 29 -17.00 -0.96 -24.87
N SER A 30 -17.19 -1.53 -23.66
CA SER A 30 -18.36 -2.34 -23.37
C SER A 30 -19.60 -1.47 -23.14
N ALA A 31 -20.78 -2.09 -23.26
CA ALA A 31 -22.04 -1.47 -22.90
C ALA A 31 -22.16 -1.11 -21.39
N ASN A 32 -21.19 -1.49 -20.55
CA ASN A 32 -21.14 -1.08 -19.15
C ASN A 32 -20.47 0.28 -18.95
N SER A 33 -19.75 0.77 -19.95
CA SER A 33 -19.09 2.07 -19.92
C SER A 33 -20.12 3.20 -19.97
N ARG A 34 -20.07 4.11 -19.01
CA ARG A 34 -20.96 5.30 -19.00
C ARG A 34 -20.66 6.31 -20.10
N LEU A 35 -19.47 6.20 -20.70
CA LEU A 35 -19.11 6.98 -21.88
C LEU A 35 -19.83 6.47 -23.13
N LEU A 36 -20.30 5.22 -23.16
CA LEU A 36 -21.07 4.68 -24.29
C LEU A 36 -22.54 4.46 -23.95
N ASN A 37 -22.85 4.22 -22.69
CA ASN A 37 -24.18 3.90 -22.20
C ASN A 37 -24.42 4.66 -20.90
N PHE A 38 -24.65 5.96 -21.04
CA PHE A 38 -25.04 6.83 -19.96
C PHE A 38 -26.42 6.42 -19.43
N ARG A 39 -26.45 6.08 -18.14
CA ARG A 39 -27.67 5.74 -17.41
C ARG A 39 -27.70 6.54 -16.13
N GLU A 40 -28.79 7.27 -15.93
CA GLU A 40 -28.95 8.09 -14.73
C GLU A 40 -28.89 7.21 -13.47
N LEU A 41 -27.96 7.54 -12.57
CA LEU A 41 -27.90 6.94 -11.25
C LEU A 41 -29.05 7.43 -10.39
N ARG A 42 -29.73 6.51 -9.70
CA ARG A 42 -30.82 6.86 -8.76
C ARG A 42 -30.37 7.66 -7.53
N SER A 43 -29.08 7.61 -7.18
CA SER A 43 -28.59 8.13 -5.89
C SER A 43 -27.51 9.21 -5.99
N ARG A 44 -26.97 9.48 -7.18
CA ARG A 44 -25.86 10.42 -7.44
C ARG A 44 -26.01 11.02 -8.84
N GLY A 45 -25.28 12.08 -9.12
CA GLY A 45 -25.40 12.86 -10.35
C GLY A 45 -26.67 13.72 -10.38
N ALA A 46 -26.77 14.57 -11.40
CA ALA A 46 -27.94 15.41 -11.62
C ALA A 46 -28.12 15.70 -13.12
N ARG A 47 -29.31 15.41 -13.65
CA ARG A 47 -29.73 15.93 -14.96
C ARG A 47 -30.19 17.37 -14.83
N VAL A 48 -29.86 18.18 -15.83
CA VAL A 48 -30.32 19.56 -15.98
C VAL A 48 -31.40 19.59 -17.06
N ILE A 49 -32.45 20.37 -16.84
CA ILE A 49 -33.58 20.54 -17.75
C ILE A 49 -33.79 22.02 -18.02
N ASP A 50 -34.40 22.36 -19.15
CA ASP A 50 -34.77 23.75 -19.48
C ASP A 50 -33.57 24.72 -19.46
N GLU A 51 -32.39 24.23 -19.82
CA GLU A 51 -31.17 25.03 -19.96
C GLU A 51 -30.52 24.78 -21.32
N ARG A 52 -29.95 25.83 -21.91
CA ARG A 52 -29.23 25.71 -23.18
C ARG A 52 -27.74 25.43 -22.96
N ALA A 53 -27.22 24.46 -23.69
CA ALA A 53 -25.83 24.01 -23.55
C ALA A 53 -24.80 25.11 -23.85
N ASP A 54 -25.07 25.99 -24.84
CA ASP A 54 -24.22 27.12 -25.20
C ASP A 54 -24.11 28.16 -24.08
N VAL A 55 -25.23 28.47 -23.42
CA VAL A 55 -25.27 29.39 -22.28
C VAL A 55 -24.49 28.83 -21.10
N VAL A 56 -24.75 27.57 -20.76
CA VAL A 56 -24.08 26.89 -19.63
C VAL A 56 -22.57 26.82 -19.89
N TYR A 57 -22.15 26.51 -21.12
CA TYR A 57 -20.75 26.51 -21.52
C TYR A 57 -20.10 27.89 -21.34
N ARG A 58 -20.72 28.95 -21.88
CA ARG A 58 -20.22 30.33 -21.74
C ARG A 58 -20.05 30.73 -20.29
N GLN A 59 -21.09 30.54 -19.47
CA GLN A 59 -21.05 30.93 -18.06
C GLN A 59 -19.98 30.16 -17.26
N LEU A 60 -19.85 28.86 -17.50
CA LEU A 60 -18.98 27.98 -16.71
C LEU A 60 -17.51 28.01 -17.16
N VAL A 61 -17.26 28.05 -18.47
CA VAL A 61 -15.92 27.91 -19.07
C VAL A 61 -15.34 29.26 -19.50
N GLU A 62 -16.07 30.06 -20.27
CA GLU A 62 -15.56 31.36 -20.77
C GLU A 62 -15.54 32.42 -19.68
N GLU A 63 -16.58 32.47 -18.84
CA GLU A 63 -16.72 33.46 -17.76
C GLU A 63 -16.22 32.94 -16.40
N GLU A 64 -15.85 31.66 -16.30
CA GLU A 64 -15.40 30.96 -15.09
C GLU A 64 -16.31 31.16 -13.85
N LYS A 65 -17.62 31.33 -14.06
CA LYS A 65 -18.59 31.53 -12.97
C LYS A 65 -18.95 30.20 -12.30
N SER A 66 -19.40 30.28 -11.04
CA SER A 66 -19.95 29.12 -10.36
C SER A 66 -21.45 29.01 -10.58
N LEU A 67 -21.90 27.80 -10.95
CA LEU A 67 -23.30 27.49 -11.21
C LEU A 67 -23.89 26.71 -10.03
N ARG A 68 -25.15 26.97 -9.71
CA ARG A 68 -25.89 26.32 -8.61
C ARG A 68 -27.00 25.44 -9.17
N PHE A 69 -27.50 24.51 -8.36
CA PHE A 69 -28.64 23.67 -8.77
C PHE A 69 -29.93 24.08 -8.06
N GLU A 70 -31.04 23.98 -8.77
CA GLU A 70 -32.40 24.20 -8.26
C GLU A 70 -33.30 23.00 -8.60
N GLY A 71 -34.08 22.55 -7.62
CA GLY A 71 -35.06 21.47 -7.79
C GLY A 71 -36.42 22.02 -8.22
N MET A 72 -37.26 21.13 -8.74
CA MET A 72 -38.67 21.46 -8.95
C MET A 72 -39.36 21.60 -7.59
N SER A 73 -39.85 22.81 -7.30
CA SER A 73 -40.70 23.06 -6.15
C SER A 73 -42.04 22.35 -6.36
N THR A 74 -42.32 21.29 -5.59
CA THR A 74 -43.65 20.66 -5.60
C THR A 74 -44.61 21.44 -4.69
N PRO A 75 -45.89 21.65 -5.08
CA PRO A 75 -46.85 22.39 -4.27
C PRO A 75 -47.07 21.83 -2.85
N ASP A 76 -46.76 20.55 -2.62
CA ASP A 76 -46.93 19.88 -1.32
C ASP A 76 -45.82 20.17 -0.29
N GLU A 77 -44.68 20.76 -0.70
CA GLU A 77 -43.58 21.08 0.23
C GLU A 77 -43.79 22.38 1.04
N VAL A 78 -44.88 23.11 0.76
CA VAL A 78 -45.31 24.33 1.48
C VAL A 78 -46.11 24.01 2.75
N ARG A 79 -46.25 22.74 3.17
CA ARG A 79 -46.68 22.47 4.55
C ARG A 79 -45.57 22.83 5.52
N GLU A 80 -45.84 23.81 6.39
CA GLU A 80 -45.05 24.06 7.60
C GLU A 80 -44.86 22.74 8.35
N ALA A 81 -43.61 22.37 8.59
CA ALA A 81 -43.27 21.16 9.33
C ALA A 81 -43.92 21.21 10.71
N GLY A 82 -44.86 20.29 10.95
CA GLY A 82 -45.33 20.02 12.30
C GLY A 82 -44.19 19.46 13.16
N PRO A 83 -44.35 19.47 14.50
CA PRO A 83 -43.34 18.93 15.42
C PRO A 83 -43.04 17.42 15.22
N GLU A 84 -43.76 16.71 14.37
CA GLU A 84 -43.66 15.25 14.16
C GLU A 84 -42.74 14.79 13.01
N ASP A 85 -42.15 15.70 12.22
CA ASP A 85 -41.23 15.27 11.15
C ASP A 85 -39.89 14.71 11.69
N PRO A 86 -39.36 13.62 11.11
CA PRO A 86 -38.11 13.01 11.56
C PRO A 86 -36.92 13.99 11.40
N PRO A 87 -35.98 14.04 12.35
CA PRO A 87 -34.93 15.08 12.41
C PRO A 87 -34.04 15.17 11.15
N PHE A 88 -33.99 14.12 10.34
CA PHE A 88 -33.21 14.07 9.10
C PHE A 88 -33.82 14.93 7.97
N SER A 89 -35.14 15.11 7.92
CA SER A 89 -35.81 15.93 6.88
C SER A 89 -35.55 17.42 7.04
N ARG A 90 -35.35 17.89 8.29
CA ARG A 90 -35.02 19.30 8.60
C ARG A 90 -33.60 19.69 8.18
N ILE A 91 -32.68 18.73 8.06
CA ILE A 91 -31.29 18.94 7.63
C ILE A 91 -31.16 19.00 6.10
N LEU A 92 -32.17 18.48 5.39
CA LEU A 92 -32.17 18.30 3.93
C LEU A 92 -32.93 19.39 3.14
N ARG A 93 -33.34 20.50 3.77
CA ARG A 93 -33.94 21.63 3.03
C ARG A 93 -32.84 22.60 2.58
N GLN A 94 -32.84 22.93 1.29
CA GLN A 94 -32.01 24.02 0.77
C GLN A 94 -32.52 25.37 1.32
N PRO A 95 -31.64 26.34 1.61
CA PRO A 95 -32.10 27.69 1.88
C PRO A 95 -32.79 28.25 0.63
N ALA A 96 -33.98 28.83 0.81
CA ALA A 96 -34.70 29.53 -0.26
C ALA A 96 -33.78 30.59 -0.89
N LEU A 97 -33.82 30.74 -2.21
CA LEU A 97 -33.20 31.89 -2.86
C LEU A 97 -33.85 33.14 -2.24
N ALA A 98 -33.05 34.04 -1.68
CA ALA A 98 -33.59 35.32 -1.22
C ALA A 98 -34.25 35.98 -2.43
N GLU A 99 -35.53 36.32 -2.31
CA GLU A 99 -36.28 37.07 -3.32
C GLU A 99 -35.56 38.39 -3.59
N ILE A 100 -34.68 38.38 -4.60
CA ILE A 100 -34.25 39.60 -5.25
C ILE A 100 -35.46 40.02 -6.06
N SER A 101 -35.98 41.21 -5.75
CA SER A 101 -37.15 41.80 -6.40
C SER A 101 -37.08 41.58 -7.92
N PRO A 102 -38.14 41.06 -8.55
CA PRO A 102 -38.11 40.76 -9.97
C PRO A 102 -37.98 42.07 -10.74
N SER A 103 -36.78 42.38 -11.23
CA SER A 103 -36.65 43.28 -12.36
C SER A 103 -37.17 42.50 -13.56
N GLU A 104 -38.40 42.79 -13.96
CA GLU A 104 -39.09 42.29 -15.15
C GLU A 104 -38.26 42.60 -16.42
N THR A 105 -37.25 41.78 -16.73
CA THR A 105 -36.60 41.51 -18.04
C THR A 105 -35.28 40.73 -17.87
N ALA A 106 -35.27 39.66 -17.08
CA ALA A 106 -34.21 38.65 -17.22
C ALA A 106 -34.66 37.67 -18.30
N VAL A 107 -34.00 37.72 -19.46
CA VAL A 107 -34.17 36.76 -20.56
C VAL A 107 -34.03 35.36 -19.98
N GLU A 108 -35.03 34.50 -20.21
CA GLU A 108 -35.01 33.08 -19.81
C GLU A 108 -33.63 32.49 -20.21
N HIS A 109 -32.96 31.79 -19.28
CA HIS A 109 -31.61 31.22 -19.44
C HIS A 109 -30.41 32.21 -19.31
N GLN A 110 -30.43 33.16 -18.37
CA GLN A 110 -29.23 33.97 -18.04
C GLN A 110 -28.85 33.95 -16.55
N ASP A 111 -29.62 33.24 -15.74
CA ASP A 111 -29.34 32.99 -14.33
C ASP A 111 -28.20 31.98 -14.16
N LEU A 112 -27.48 32.07 -13.03
CA LEU A 112 -26.37 31.16 -12.68
C LEU A 112 -26.90 29.89 -11.99
N VAL A 113 -28.09 29.46 -12.39
CA VAL A 113 -28.86 28.39 -11.75
C VAL A 113 -29.20 27.35 -12.81
N LEU A 114 -28.97 26.09 -12.47
CA LEU A 114 -29.26 24.93 -13.30
C LEU A 114 -30.52 24.27 -12.75
N LYS A 115 -31.62 24.36 -13.49
CA LYS A 115 -32.87 23.69 -13.15
C LYS A 115 -32.73 22.18 -13.30
N THR A 116 -33.32 21.43 -12.38
CA THR A 116 -33.26 19.96 -12.38
C THR A 116 -34.66 19.36 -12.20
N PRO A 117 -34.90 18.12 -12.67
CA PRO A 117 -36.22 17.51 -12.58
C PRO A 117 -36.54 16.91 -11.20
N TYR A 118 -35.64 17.07 -10.22
CA TYR A 118 -35.77 16.43 -8.91
C TYR A 118 -36.38 17.41 -7.90
N SER A 119 -37.06 16.90 -6.87
CA SER A 119 -37.45 17.74 -5.72
C SER A 119 -36.21 18.21 -4.95
N ASP A 120 -36.33 19.28 -4.17
CA ASP A 120 -35.20 19.87 -3.45
C ASP A 120 -34.51 18.87 -2.50
N GLY A 121 -35.31 18.05 -1.81
CA GLY A 121 -34.78 17.02 -0.91
C GLY A 121 -34.06 15.88 -1.65
N GLU A 122 -34.59 15.44 -2.80
CA GLU A 122 -33.93 14.42 -3.62
C GLU A 122 -32.64 14.95 -4.24
N LEU A 123 -32.69 16.16 -4.80
CA LEU A 123 -31.55 16.86 -5.39
C LEU A 123 -30.42 17.01 -4.37
N GLN A 124 -30.72 17.47 -3.15
CA GLN A 124 -29.71 17.63 -2.12
C GLN A 124 -29.06 16.30 -1.76
N ARG A 125 -29.83 15.21 -1.61
CA ARG A 125 -29.29 13.88 -1.34
C ARG A 125 -28.38 13.40 -2.47
N ARG A 126 -28.78 13.60 -3.72
CA ARG A 126 -27.99 13.24 -4.90
C ARG A 126 -26.67 14.03 -4.94
N LEU A 127 -26.72 15.35 -4.81
CA LEU A 127 -25.54 16.22 -4.83
C LEU A 127 -24.60 15.96 -3.65
N LEU A 128 -25.12 15.67 -2.45
CA LEU A 128 -24.30 15.29 -1.29
C LEU A 128 -23.54 13.99 -1.54
N ASN A 129 -24.22 12.97 -2.09
CA ASN A 129 -23.57 11.72 -2.45
C ASN A 129 -22.55 11.90 -3.57
N THR A 130 -22.83 12.75 -4.56
CA THR A 130 -21.88 13.14 -5.60
C THR A 130 -20.65 13.81 -4.99
N TYR A 131 -20.83 14.78 -4.11
CA TYR A 131 -19.73 15.48 -3.44
C TYR A 131 -18.79 14.53 -2.69
N TYR A 132 -19.33 13.67 -1.81
CA TYR A 132 -18.49 12.72 -1.08
C TYR A 132 -17.85 11.66 -1.99
N SER A 133 -18.54 11.24 -3.05
CA SER A 133 -17.96 10.31 -4.03
C SER A 133 -16.81 10.94 -4.79
N ALA A 134 -16.97 12.18 -5.25
CA ALA A 134 -15.92 12.94 -5.95
C ALA A 134 -14.69 13.09 -5.05
N GLN A 135 -14.87 13.51 -3.79
CA GLN A 135 -13.77 13.62 -2.83
C GLN A 135 -13.07 12.29 -2.58
N ARG A 136 -13.83 11.21 -2.40
CA ARG A 136 -13.25 9.87 -2.20
C ARG A 136 -12.42 9.45 -3.42
N ILE A 137 -12.93 9.62 -4.63
CA ILE A 137 -12.22 9.22 -5.86
C ILE A 137 -10.92 10.02 -6.01
N VAL A 138 -10.94 11.32 -5.76
CA VAL A 138 -9.73 12.16 -5.79
C VAL A 138 -8.74 11.74 -4.69
N GLN A 139 -9.20 11.37 -3.49
CA GLN A 139 -8.32 10.88 -2.43
C GLN A 139 -7.70 9.51 -2.74
N GLU A 140 -8.49 8.59 -3.29
CA GLU A 140 -8.07 7.21 -3.57
C GLU A 140 -7.20 7.11 -4.83
N ARG A 141 -7.63 7.74 -5.93
CA ARG A 141 -7.02 7.62 -7.26
C ARG A 141 -6.23 8.85 -7.68
N GLY A 142 -6.34 9.96 -6.93
CA GLY A 142 -5.65 11.19 -7.27
C GLY A 142 -6.23 11.93 -8.47
N VAL A 143 -7.34 11.50 -9.07
CA VAL A 143 -7.84 12.07 -10.34
C VAL A 143 -9.28 12.56 -10.19
N ASN A 144 -9.59 13.71 -10.79
CA ASN A 144 -10.97 14.19 -10.88
C ASN A 144 -11.64 13.47 -12.06
N ILE A 145 -12.80 12.87 -11.79
CA ILE A 145 -13.61 12.21 -12.83
C ILE A 145 -15.04 12.75 -12.88
N LEU A 146 -15.33 13.87 -12.20
CA LEU A 146 -16.62 14.53 -12.24
C LEU A 146 -16.65 15.47 -13.44
N PHE A 147 -17.59 15.23 -14.36
CA PHE A 147 -17.77 16.07 -15.55
C PHE A 147 -19.23 16.52 -15.67
N LEU A 148 -19.39 17.71 -16.23
CA LEU A 148 -20.66 18.17 -16.80
C LEU A 148 -20.65 17.79 -18.28
N ALA A 149 -21.51 16.84 -18.65
CA ALA A 149 -21.71 16.43 -20.02
C ALA A 149 -22.69 17.40 -20.72
N LEU A 150 -22.29 17.89 -21.90
CA LEU A 150 -23.15 18.69 -22.78
C LEU A 150 -23.41 17.92 -24.07
N GLY A 151 -24.68 17.70 -24.37
CA GLY A 151 -25.12 16.98 -25.56
C GLY A 151 -24.87 15.47 -25.45
N PHE A 152 -25.81 14.70 -26.00
CA PHE A 152 -25.78 13.24 -26.03
C PHE A 152 -26.08 12.74 -27.43
N LEU A 153 -25.43 11.65 -27.80
CA LEU A 153 -25.74 10.88 -29.00
C LEU A 153 -26.51 9.63 -28.57
N GLU A 154 -27.71 9.47 -29.12
CA GLU A 154 -28.61 8.37 -28.81
C GLU A 154 -28.77 7.45 -30.03
N TRP A 155 -28.73 6.14 -29.79
CA TRP A 155 -28.97 5.14 -30.82
C TRP A 155 -29.63 3.89 -30.24
N THR A 156 -30.23 3.07 -31.12
CA THR A 156 -30.87 1.81 -30.73
C THR A 156 -29.93 0.63 -31.03
N GLY A 157 -29.89 -0.36 -30.14
CA GLY A 157 -29.09 -1.58 -30.33
C GLY A 157 -29.63 -2.55 -31.38
N GLY A 158 -30.66 -2.18 -32.15
CA GLY A 158 -31.37 -3.04 -33.10
C GLY A 158 -32.65 -2.40 -33.65
N GLU A 159 -33.27 -3.09 -34.63
CA GLU A 159 -34.54 -2.70 -35.27
C GLU A 159 -35.78 -3.22 -34.52
N GLU A 160 -35.60 -4.06 -33.49
CA GLU A 160 -36.71 -4.56 -32.67
C GLU A 160 -37.20 -3.51 -31.67
N GLU A 161 -38.51 -3.47 -31.43
CA GLU A 161 -39.20 -2.47 -30.59
C GLU A 161 -38.77 -2.50 -29.10
N ASP A 162 -38.14 -3.60 -28.65
CA ASP A 162 -37.63 -3.80 -27.28
C ASP A 162 -36.09 -3.71 -27.21
N SER A 163 -35.45 -3.16 -28.25
CA SER A 163 -33.99 -3.01 -28.30
C SER A 163 -33.49 -1.98 -27.28
N PRO A 164 -32.35 -2.22 -26.62
CA PRO A 164 -31.79 -1.28 -25.66
C PRO A 164 -31.44 0.04 -26.34
N GLN A 165 -31.88 1.15 -25.74
CA GLN A 165 -31.45 2.50 -26.11
C GLN A 165 -30.12 2.83 -25.42
N TYR A 166 -29.17 3.30 -26.20
CA TYR A 166 -27.87 3.76 -25.74
C TYR A 166 -27.78 5.27 -25.86
N ARG A 167 -27.08 5.89 -24.91
CA ARG A 167 -26.85 7.34 -24.88
C ARG A 167 -25.39 7.58 -24.53
N ALA A 168 -24.66 8.35 -25.32
CA ALA A 168 -23.26 8.68 -25.05
C ALA A 168 -23.09 10.21 -24.98
N PRO A 169 -22.40 10.76 -23.96
CA PRO A 169 -22.12 12.19 -23.92
C PRO A 169 -21.19 12.60 -25.06
N LEU A 170 -21.35 13.81 -25.59
CA LEU A 170 -20.51 14.32 -26.68
C LEU A 170 -19.37 15.20 -26.15
N ILE A 171 -19.71 16.22 -25.36
CA ILE A 171 -18.76 17.15 -24.76
C ILE A 171 -18.70 16.90 -23.25
N LEU A 172 -17.49 16.84 -22.70
CA LEU A 172 -17.24 16.62 -21.28
C LEU A 172 -16.45 17.78 -20.70
N ILE A 173 -17.07 18.52 -19.79
CA ILE A 173 -16.43 19.65 -19.09
C ILE A 173 -16.02 19.18 -17.70
N PRO A 174 -14.72 19.18 -17.35
CA PRO A 174 -14.28 18.78 -16.03
C PRO A 174 -14.72 19.82 -14.99
N VAL A 175 -15.43 19.37 -13.96
CA VAL A 175 -15.98 20.26 -12.93
C VAL A 175 -15.65 19.76 -11.54
N GLU A 176 -15.61 20.69 -10.59
CA GLU A 176 -15.58 20.39 -9.17
C GLU A 176 -16.86 20.87 -8.51
N ILE A 177 -17.39 20.02 -7.62
CA ILE A 177 -18.54 20.34 -6.78
C ILE A 177 -18.07 20.79 -5.39
N GLY A 178 -18.57 21.94 -4.94
CA GLY A 178 -18.22 22.55 -3.67
C GLY A 178 -19.44 23.11 -2.94
N ARG A 179 -19.24 23.50 -1.68
CA ARG A 179 -20.18 24.29 -0.89
C ARG A 179 -19.42 25.13 0.12
N ALA A 180 -19.85 26.37 0.36
CA ALA A 180 -19.20 27.28 1.29
C ALA A 180 -19.40 26.87 2.76
N SER A 181 -20.56 26.28 3.08
CA SER A 181 -20.93 25.78 4.40
C SER A 181 -21.78 24.51 4.28
N SER A 182 -21.95 23.77 5.38
CA SER A 182 -22.83 22.60 5.42
C SER A 182 -24.28 22.92 5.06
N SER A 183 -24.72 24.16 5.32
CA SER A 183 -26.06 24.68 5.04
C SER A 183 -26.19 25.45 3.72
N SER A 184 -25.10 25.70 2.99
CA SER A 184 -25.17 26.37 1.69
C SER A 184 -25.50 25.39 0.58
N ARG A 185 -26.14 25.89 -0.49
CA ARG A 185 -26.36 25.11 -1.73
C ARG A 185 -25.02 24.66 -2.33
N PHE A 186 -25.05 23.54 -3.04
CA PHE A 186 -23.90 23.08 -3.81
C PHE A 186 -23.72 23.94 -5.05
N GLU A 187 -22.46 24.24 -5.36
CA GLU A 187 -22.03 24.93 -6.57
C GLU A 187 -21.06 24.05 -7.34
N ILE A 188 -21.08 24.15 -8.67
CA ILE A 188 -20.06 23.58 -9.54
C ILE A 188 -19.18 24.68 -10.13
N ARG A 189 -17.91 24.36 -10.33
CA ARG A 189 -16.93 25.23 -10.96
C ARG A 189 -16.11 24.44 -11.96
N TYR A 190 -15.79 25.06 -13.09
CA TYR A 190 -14.86 24.51 -14.06
C TYR A 190 -13.49 24.28 -13.43
N THR A 191 -12.85 23.15 -13.72
CA THR A 191 -11.52 22.87 -13.17
C THR A 191 -10.41 23.70 -13.80
N GLY A 192 -10.63 24.26 -14.99
CA GLY A 192 -9.55 24.84 -15.79
C GLY A 192 -8.72 23.78 -16.54
N GLU A 193 -9.15 22.51 -16.51
CA GLU A 193 -8.54 21.42 -17.26
C GLU A 193 -9.12 21.35 -18.68
N ASP A 194 -8.33 20.87 -19.64
CA ASP A 194 -8.74 20.79 -21.04
C ASP A 194 -10.09 20.07 -21.21
N LEU A 195 -10.92 20.66 -22.06
CA LEU A 195 -12.23 20.13 -22.41
C LEU A 195 -12.06 18.83 -23.19
N GLY A 196 -12.91 17.85 -22.91
CA GLY A 196 -12.82 16.53 -23.54
C GLY A 196 -13.97 16.27 -24.49
N THR A 197 -13.67 15.80 -25.70
CA THR A 197 -14.63 15.01 -26.50
C THR A 197 -14.61 13.58 -26.02
N ASN A 198 -15.75 12.90 -26.07
CA ASN A 198 -15.85 11.49 -25.73
C ASN A 198 -15.08 10.58 -26.71
N LEU A 199 -13.82 10.28 -26.39
CA LEU A 199 -12.98 9.41 -27.21
C LEU A 199 -13.52 7.98 -27.27
N SER A 200 -14.08 7.43 -26.20
CA SER A 200 -14.60 6.06 -26.22
C SER A 200 -15.65 5.90 -27.32
N LEU A 201 -16.49 6.92 -27.52
CA LEU A 201 -17.44 6.98 -28.63
C LEU A 201 -16.74 7.10 -29.98
N ALA A 202 -15.75 7.99 -30.12
CA ALA A 202 -15.00 8.16 -31.36
C ALA A 202 -14.26 6.87 -31.79
N GLU A 203 -13.68 6.15 -30.83
CA GLU A 203 -12.99 4.87 -31.08
C GLU A 203 -13.97 3.74 -31.38
N ARG A 204 -15.13 3.71 -30.71
CA ARG A 204 -16.22 2.78 -31.05
C ARG A 204 -16.68 2.98 -32.49
N LEU A 205 -16.92 4.24 -32.88
CA LEU A 205 -17.25 4.61 -34.26
C LEU A 205 -16.16 4.17 -35.24
N ARG A 206 -14.88 4.38 -34.91
CA ARG A 206 -13.76 3.96 -35.75
C ARG A 206 -13.72 2.44 -35.98
N ILE A 207 -13.99 1.64 -34.95
CA ILE A 207 -14.02 0.16 -35.04
C ILE A 207 -15.20 -0.30 -35.90
N ASP A 208 -16.35 0.34 -35.78
CA ASP A 208 -17.56 0.01 -36.54
C ASP A 208 -17.53 0.59 -37.97
N ASN A 209 -16.41 1.16 -38.42
CA ASN A 209 -16.23 1.88 -39.69
C ASN A 209 -17.23 3.05 -39.89
N GLY A 210 -17.65 3.68 -38.80
CA GLY A 210 -18.45 4.89 -38.80
C GLY A 210 -17.63 6.16 -39.06
N PRO A 211 -18.29 7.34 -39.08
CA PRO A 211 -17.62 8.61 -39.30
C PRO A 211 -16.65 8.96 -38.16
N LEU A 212 -15.59 9.69 -38.51
CA LEU A 212 -14.63 10.20 -37.53
C LEU A 212 -15.24 11.40 -36.79
N LEU A 213 -15.44 11.23 -35.49
CA LEU A 213 -15.95 12.31 -34.63
C LEU A 213 -14.90 13.44 -34.56
N PRO A 214 -15.25 14.70 -34.90
CA PRO A 214 -14.34 15.83 -34.82
C PRO A 214 -14.02 16.13 -33.35
N PRO A 215 -12.79 16.58 -33.04
CA PRO A 215 -12.47 17.07 -31.71
C PRO A 215 -13.25 18.36 -31.41
N PHE A 216 -13.69 18.53 -30.17
CA PHE A 216 -14.27 19.78 -29.70
C PHE A 216 -13.15 20.72 -29.28
N GLU A 217 -13.10 21.89 -29.91
CA GLU A 217 -12.12 22.94 -29.62
C GLU A 217 -12.81 24.13 -28.94
N VAL A 218 -12.07 24.85 -28.08
CA VAL A 218 -12.60 25.95 -27.25
C VAL A 218 -13.25 27.06 -28.09
N ASP A 219 -12.77 27.27 -29.31
CA ASP A 219 -13.20 28.35 -30.21
C ASP A 219 -14.52 28.03 -30.98
N ILE A 220 -15.03 26.80 -30.87
CA ILE A 220 -16.23 26.37 -31.59
C ILE A 220 -17.45 26.50 -30.68
N PRO A 221 -18.51 27.23 -31.07
CA PRO A 221 -19.75 27.27 -30.31
C PRO A 221 -20.35 25.87 -30.13
N VAL A 222 -20.86 25.59 -28.92
CA VAL A 222 -21.41 24.27 -28.59
C VAL A 222 -22.52 23.84 -29.55
N ASP A 223 -23.46 24.74 -29.87
CA ASP A 223 -24.56 24.45 -30.80
C ASP A 223 -24.04 24.11 -32.20
N ASP A 224 -23.02 24.81 -32.69
CA ASP A 224 -22.40 24.55 -33.99
C ASP A 224 -21.72 23.17 -34.02
N TYR A 225 -21.03 22.82 -32.94
CA TYR A 225 -20.44 21.49 -32.80
C TYR A 225 -21.51 20.38 -32.78
N LEU A 226 -22.56 20.52 -31.97
CA LEU A 226 -23.65 19.55 -31.90
C LEU A 226 -24.36 19.38 -33.26
N ASN A 227 -24.57 20.48 -33.98
CA ASN A 227 -25.13 20.47 -35.33
C ASN A 227 -24.16 19.82 -36.34
N SER A 228 -22.86 20.03 -36.21
CA SER A 228 -21.87 19.36 -37.06
C SER A 228 -21.87 17.84 -36.86
N VAL A 229 -22.03 17.39 -35.61
CA VAL A 229 -22.19 15.98 -35.26
C VAL A 229 -23.52 15.43 -35.76
N ALA A 230 -24.62 16.18 -35.66
CA ALA A 230 -25.92 15.71 -36.12
C ALA A 230 -26.01 15.55 -37.66
N ASN A 231 -25.24 16.34 -38.42
CA ASN A 231 -25.27 16.36 -39.88
C ASN A 231 -24.08 15.62 -40.54
N MET A 232 -23.41 14.74 -39.80
CA MET A 232 -22.21 14.05 -40.28
C MET A 232 -22.55 12.97 -41.32
N ASP A 233 -21.90 12.99 -42.47
CA ASP A 233 -22.09 12.00 -43.53
C ASP A 233 -21.68 10.59 -43.04
N GLY A 234 -22.57 9.61 -43.17
CA GLY A 234 -22.32 8.22 -42.77
C GLY A 234 -22.80 7.85 -41.36
N LEU A 235 -23.49 8.77 -40.65
CA LEU A 235 -24.25 8.40 -39.45
C LEU A 235 -25.42 7.49 -39.80
N PRO A 236 -25.61 6.37 -39.08
CA PRO A 236 -26.78 5.52 -39.23
C PRO A 236 -28.08 6.27 -38.92
N SER A 237 -29.20 5.88 -39.55
CA SER A 237 -30.50 6.57 -39.43
C SER A 237 -31.15 6.48 -38.04
N ASP A 238 -30.69 5.56 -37.19
CA ASP A 238 -31.13 5.38 -35.80
C ASP A 238 -30.41 6.31 -34.82
N TRP A 239 -29.42 7.10 -35.28
CA TRP A 239 -28.61 7.96 -34.43
C TRP A 239 -29.21 9.37 -34.37
N SER A 240 -29.34 9.92 -33.16
CA SER A 240 -29.87 11.26 -32.94
C SER A 240 -29.07 12.01 -31.88
N VAL A 241 -28.84 13.31 -32.11
CA VAL A 241 -28.15 14.18 -31.16
C VAL A 241 -29.19 14.94 -30.34
N ILE A 242 -29.09 14.83 -29.01
CA ILE A 242 -29.97 15.52 -28.05
C ILE A 242 -29.13 16.50 -27.22
N PRO A 243 -29.52 17.78 -27.11
CA PRO A 243 -28.80 18.79 -26.34
C PRO A 243 -29.07 18.68 -24.82
N ASP A 244 -29.10 17.46 -24.29
CA ASP A 244 -29.28 17.20 -22.85
C ASP A 244 -28.00 17.57 -22.07
N ILE A 245 -28.16 17.95 -20.81
CA ILE A 245 -27.05 18.30 -19.90
C ILE A 245 -27.13 17.42 -18.65
N ALA A 246 -26.00 16.82 -18.25
CA ALA A 246 -25.95 16.01 -17.03
C ALA A 246 -24.61 16.10 -16.31
N LEU A 247 -24.68 16.16 -14.97
CA LEU A 247 -23.53 16.02 -14.07
C LEU A 247 -23.41 14.56 -13.62
N ASP A 248 -22.31 13.90 -13.97
CA ASP A 248 -22.00 12.55 -13.46
C ASP A 248 -20.48 12.25 -13.52
N PHE A 249 -20.11 11.06 -13.08
CA PHE A 249 -18.75 10.55 -13.09
C PHE A 249 -18.46 9.83 -14.40
N PHE A 250 -17.47 10.34 -15.14
CA PHE A 250 -17.00 9.77 -16.39
C PHE A 250 -15.51 9.46 -16.26
N SER A 251 -15.11 8.20 -16.43
CA SER A 251 -13.72 7.77 -16.24
C SER A 251 -12.83 8.17 -17.43
N TYR A 252 -12.64 9.48 -17.62
CA TYR A 252 -11.92 10.07 -18.75
C TYR A 252 -10.39 10.02 -18.62
N THR A 253 -9.84 9.82 -17.40
CA THR A 253 -8.39 9.78 -17.15
C THR A 253 -7.64 8.76 -18.00
N ARG A 254 -8.37 7.76 -18.52
CA ARG A 254 -7.86 6.73 -19.42
C ARG A 254 -7.46 7.27 -20.80
N PHE A 255 -7.90 8.47 -21.17
CA PHE A 255 -7.58 9.11 -22.45
C PHE A 255 -6.09 9.46 -22.60
N GLN A 256 -5.50 10.16 -21.63
CA GLN A 256 -4.07 10.52 -21.69
C GLN A 256 -3.22 9.26 -21.71
N ILE A 257 -3.57 8.26 -20.90
CA ILE A 257 -2.93 6.94 -20.92
C ILE A 257 -3.10 6.27 -22.29
N TYR A 258 -4.28 6.34 -22.90
CA TYR A 258 -4.54 5.77 -24.24
C TYR A 258 -3.70 6.44 -25.33
N GLN A 259 -3.56 7.78 -25.30
CA GLN A 259 -2.70 8.50 -26.24
C GLN A 259 -1.22 8.20 -25.98
N ASP A 260 -0.83 8.18 -24.70
CA ASP A 260 0.53 7.83 -24.30
C ASP A 260 0.85 6.42 -24.77
N LEU A 261 -0.02 5.42 -24.60
CA LEU A 261 0.24 4.03 -25.02
C LEU A 261 0.35 3.81 -26.54
N ASP A 262 0.15 4.83 -27.38
CA ASP A 262 0.36 4.70 -28.82
C ASP A 262 1.81 4.27 -29.13
N PRO A 263 2.04 3.09 -29.73
CA PRO A 263 3.38 2.61 -30.03
C PRO A 263 4.19 3.58 -30.90
N ARG A 264 3.51 4.40 -31.73
CA ARG A 264 4.16 5.38 -32.61
C ARG A 264 4.90 6.46 -31.83
N HIS A 265 4.42 6.84 -30.64
CA HIS A 265 5.09 7.82 -29.77
C HIS A 265 6.39 7.29 -29.17
N TRP A 266 6.53 5.96 -29.09
CA TRP A 266 7.64 5.31 -28.38
C TRP A 266 8.59 4.52 -29.27
N CYS A 267 8.31 4.47 -30.58
CA CYS A 267 9.07 3.76 -31.59
C CYS A 267 10.59 3.96 -31.47
N HIS A 268 11.03 5.17 -31.12
CA HIS A 268 12.44 5.55 -31.07
C HIS A 268 13.07 5.39 -29.66
N ARG A 269 12.28 5.08 -28.62
CA ARG A 269 12.70 5.14 -27.20
C ARG A 269 12.47 3.87 -26.39
N ILE A 270 11.40 3.11 -26.66
CA ILE A 270 11.01 1.94 -25.85
C ILE A 270 11.42 0.61 -26.52
N LEU A 271 11.58 0.59 -27.84
CA LEU A 271 11.74 -0.65 -28.61
C LEU A 271 13.21 -1.11 -28.80
N GLY A 272 14.17 -0.50 -28.09
CA GLY A 272 15.57 -0.91 -28.22
C GLY A 272 16.43 -0.56 -26.99
N ASP A 273 16.22 -1.27 -25.87
CA ASP A 273 17.11 -1.34 -24.68
C ASP A 273 16.58 -0.75 -23.34
N GLN A 274 15.28 -0.52 -23.17
CA GLN A 274 14.72 -0.25 -21.83
C GLN A 274 14.48 -1.56 -21.07
N HIS A 275 15.53 -2.04 -20.42
CA HIS A 275 15.59 -3.32 -19.71
C HIS A 275 14.49 -3.52 -18.65
N ALA A 276 14.06 -2.47 -17.93
CA ALA A 276 13.03 -2.60 -16.88
C ALA A 276 11.59 -2.48 -17.41
N VAL A 277 11.29 -1.44 -18.20
CA VAL A 277 9.93 -1.18 -18.70
C VAL A 277 9.51 -2.24 -19.72
N GLY A 278 10.42 -2.64 -20.62
CA GLY A 278 10.19 -3.73 -21.55
C GLY A 278 9.95 -5.07 -20.86
N ARG A 279 10.62 -5.33 -19.73
CA ARG A 279 10.37 -6.51 -18.87
C ARG A 279 9.05 -6.44 -18.10
N MET A 280 8.62 -5.24 -17.68
CA MET A 280 7.31 -5.07 -17.03
C MET A 280 6.14 -5.30 -18.02
N ILE A 281 6.33 -4.96 -19.29
CA ILE A 281 5.31 -5.08 -20.34
C ILE A 281 5.38 -6.45 -21.05
N GLY A 282 6.58 -7.00 -21.20
CA GLY A 282 6.84 -8.27 -21.87
C GLY A 282 6.40 -9.49 -21.05
N SER A 283 6.01 -10.56 -21.75
CA SER A 283 5.61 -11.84 -21.18
C SER A 283 6.78 -12.74 -20.76
N ASP A 284 8.03 -12.30 -20.98
CA ASP A 284 9.16 -12.92 -20.29
C ASP A 284 8.96 -12.60 -18.82
N SER A 285 8.37 -13.59 -18.15
CA SER A 285 8.24 -13.64 -16.70
C SER A 285 9.54 -13.12 -16.11
N PHE A 286 9.44 -12.42 -14.98
CA PHE A 286 10.55 -11.97 -14.13
C PHE A 286 11.49 -13.11 -13.65
N ALA A 287 11.60 -14.22 -14.38
CA ALA A 287 12.62 -15.25 -14.35
C ALA A 287 13.99 -14.75 -14.83
N VAL A 288 14.31 -13.48 -14.56
CA VAL A 288 15.71 -13.09 -14.45
C VAL A 288 16.17 -13.78 -13.19
N GLU A 289 17.07 -14.75 -13.34
CA GLU A 289 17.79 -15.37 -12.23
C GLU A 289 18.12 -14.29 -11.20
N PHE A 290 17.45 -14.36 -10.05
CA PHE A 290 17.81 -13.61 -8.85
C PHE A 290 19.13 -14.20 -8.36
N ALA A 291 20.21 -14.09 -9.15
CA ALA A 291 21.55 -14.27 -8.66
C ALA A 291 21.82 -13.04 -7.77
N PRO A 292 21.91 -13.18 -6.45
CA PRO A 292 22.31 -12.07 -5.61
C PRO A 292 23.78 -11.80 -5.94
N PRO A 293 24.19 -10.59 -6.38
CA PRO A 293 25.61 -10.24 -6.32
C PRO A 293 26.03 -9.86 -4.89
N TYR A 294 25.07 -9.84 -3.96
CA TYR A 294 25.28 -9.72 -2.52
C TYR A 294 24.50 -10.85 -1.89
N ASP A 295 25.23 -11.89 -1.50
CA ASP A 295 24.70 -12.92 -0.64
C ASP A 295 24.17 -12.24 0.62
N PHE A 296 22.96 -12.56 1.07
CA PHE A 296 22.47 -12.03 2.35
C PHE A 296 23.41 -12.43 3.51
N GLU A 297 24.26 -13.43 3.27
CA GLU A 297 25.29 -13.96 4.16
C GLU A 297 26.66 -13.25 4.03
N SER A 298 26.86 -12.39 3.02
CA SER A 298 28.11 -11.65 2.87
C SER A 298 28.17 -10.50 3.89
N ASN A 299 29.32 -10.34 4.56
CA ASN A 299 29.50 -9.34 5.60
C ASN A 299 29.42 -7.92 5.01
N LEU A 300 28.21 -7.34 5.01
CA LEU A 300 27.92 -6.01 4.46
C LEU A 300 28.80 -4.93 5.11
N ASP A 301 29.21 -5.16 6.36
CA ASP A 301 30.07 -4.24 7.09
C ASP A 301 31.50 -4.19 6.56
N GLU A 302 32.01 -5.25 5.93
CA GLU A 302 33.34 -5.24 5.32
C GLU A 302 33.34 -4.58 3.93
N THR A 303 32.22 -4.68 3.21
CA THR A 303 32.10 -4.18 1.83
C THR A 303 31.63 -2.73 1.75
N ILE A 304 30.83 -2.27 2.71
CA ILE A 304 30.24 -0.92 2.71
C ILE A 304 30.96 -0.03 3.72
N LYS A 305 31.63 1.01 3.22
CA LYS A 305 32.27 2.03 4.08
C LYS A 305 31.21 2.88 4.75
N ALA A 306 31.46 3.29 5.99
CA ALA A 306 30.52 4.13 6.75
C ALA A 306 30.20 5.46 6.06
N GLU A 307 31.13 6.00 5.27
CA GLU A 307 30.95 7.22 4.48
C GLU A 307 29.97 7.06 3.31
N ASP A 308 29.79 5.83 2.82
CA ASP A 308 28.89 5.50 1.72
C ASP A 308 27.47 5.17 2.22
N ILE A 309 27.28 5.07 3.53
CA ILE A 309 25.98 4.79 4.18
C ILE A 309 25.19 6.10 4.30
N ILE A 310 24.35 6.36 3.31
CA ILE A 310 23.49 7.54 3.26
C ILE A 310 22.06 7.14 3.64
N HIS A 311 21.87 6.83 4.93
CA HIS A 311 20.56 6.49 5.48
C HIS A 311 20.00 7.68 6.25
N VAL A 312 18.76 8.05 5.94
CA VAL A 312 18.02 9.14 6.59
C VAL A 312 16.99 8.63 7.60
N ALA A 313 16.75 7.32 7.60
CA ALA A 313 15.94 6.59 8.54
C ALA A 313 16.56 5.21 8.79
N ASP A 314 16.15 4.53 9.86
CA ASP A 314 16.67 3.19 10.19
C ASP A 314 16.50 2.22 9.01
N ALA A 315 17.43 1.29 8.86
CA ALA A 315 17.39 0.27 7.82
C ALA A 315 17.97 -1.02 8.40
N ASP A 316 17.22 -2.12 8.27
CA ASP A 316 17.76 -3.46 8.51
C ASP A 316 18.68 -3.88 7.34
N SER A 317 19.39 -5.00 7.52
CA SER A 317 20.34 -5.52 6.51
C SER A 317 19.71 -5.73 5.13
N SER A 318 18.46 -6.20 5.06
CA SER A 318 17.75 -6.40 3.79
C SER A 318 17.46 -5.09 3.06
N GLN A 319 17.08 -4.05 3.81
CA GLN A 319 16.83 -2.72 3.29
C GLN A 319 18.14 -2.04 2.84
N MET A 320 19.23 -2.26 3.58
CA MET A 320 20.56 -1.76 3.21
C MET A 320 21.03 -2.34 1.86
N VAL A 321 20.87 -3.65 1.67
CA VAL A 321 21.19 -4.31 0.39
C VAL A 321 20.37 -3.72 -0.75
N ALA A 322 19.07 -3.47 -0.53
CA ALA A 322 18.21 -2.85 -1.53
C ALA A 322 18.70 -1.45 -1.92
N ILE A 323 19.03 -0.60 -0.94
CA ILE A 323 19.56 0.76 -1.17
C ILE A 323 20.86 0.68 -1.99
N ARG A 324 21.78 -0.21 -1.62
CA ARG A 324 23.06 -0.38 -2.31
C ARG A 324 22.89 -0.79 -3.77
N ARG A 325 22.00 -1.75 -4.05
CA ARG A 325 21.72 -2.20 -5.43
C ARG A 325 21.21 -1.07 -6.33
N VAL A 326 20.34 -0.19 -5.81
CA VAL A 326 19.89 0.99 -6.57
C VAL A 326 21.05 1.95 -6.84
N LEU A 327 21.93 2.16 -5.86
CA LEU A 327 23.11 3.02 -6.04
C LEU A 327 24.05 2.48 -7.13
N ASP A 328 24.24 1.16 -7.16
CA ASP A 328 25.02 0.44 -8.19
C ASP A 328 24.32 0.38 -9.56
N GLY A 329 23.13 0.98 -9.69
CA GLY A 329 22.40 1.08 -10.96
C GLY A 329 21.69 -0.20 -11.38
N LYS A 330 21.35 -1.09 -10.43
CA LYS A 330 20.61 -2.32 -10.68
C LYS A 330 19.10 -2.10 -10.57
N ASP A 331 18.34 -2.80 -11.41
CA ASP A 331 16.90 -2.92 -11.29
C ASP A 331 16.54 -3.90 -10.16
N LEU A 332 15.51 -3.60 -9.38
CA LEU A 332 15.09 -4.46 -8.27
C LEU A 332 13.58 -4.40 -8.00
N ILE A 333 13.05 -5.49 -7.43
CA ILE A 333 11.70 -5.57 -6.89
C ILE A 333 11.80 -5.74 -5.38
N ILE A 334 11.11 -4.89 -4.62
CA ILE A 334 11.00 -5.02 -3.16
C ILE A 334 9.61 -5.53 -2.82
N GLN A 335 9.53 -6.74 -2.30
CA GLN A 335 8.30 -7.30 -1.74
C GLN A 335 8.41 -7.36 -0.22
N GLY A 336 7.37 -6.90 0.48
CA GLY A 336 7.33 -6.95 1.93
C GLY A 336 5.89 -6.93 2.45
N PRO A 337 5.54 -7.72 3.49
CA PRO A 337 4.26 -7.64 4.17
C PRO A 337 3.91 -6.22 4.69
N PRO A 338 2.65 -5.93 5.04
CA PRO A 338 2.28 -4.68 5.71
C PRO A 338 3.12 -4.48 6.98
N GLY A 339 3.62 -3.26 7.21
CA GLY A 339 4.41 -2.93 8.40
C GLY A 339 5.93 -3.12 8.28
N THR A 340 6.46 -3.73 7.21
CA THR A 340 7.91 -3.98 7.04
C THR A 340 8.72 -2.76 6.55
N GLY A 341 8.29 -1.54 6.88
CA GLY A 341 9.09 -0.34 6.56
C GLY A 341 9.25 0.01 5.07
N LYS A 342 8.45 -0.51 4.14
CA LYS A 342 8.59 -0.20 2.68
C LYS A 342 8.73 1.29 2.36
N SER A 343 7.88 2.14 2.94
CA SER A 343 7.95 3.60 2.73
C SER A 343 9.23 4.21 3.29
N GLN A 344 9.77 3.63 4.37
CA GLN A 344 11.05 4.01 4.97
C GLN A 344 12.21 3.61 4.06
N THR A 345 12.19 2.39 3.50
CA THR A 345 13.16 1.94 2.50
C THR A 345 13.15 2.84 1.25
N ILE A 346 11.96 3.20 0.74
CA ILE A 346 11.81 4.14 -0.39
C ILE A 346 12.42 5.50 -0.05
N THR A 347 12.16 6.01 1.16
CA THR A 347 12.70 7.31 1.62
C THR A 347 14.24 7.27 1.64
N ASN A 348 14.83 6.19 2.15
CA ASN A 348 16.28 5.99 2.15
C ASN A 348 16.85 5.91 0.73
N ILE A 349 16.21 5.16 -0.18
CA ILE A 349 16.63 5.05 -1.58
C ILE A 349 16.64 6.43 -2.26
N ILE A 350 15.57 7.20 -2.10
CA ILE A 350 15.45 8.54 -2.69
C ILE A 350 16.56 9.44 -2.14
N ALA A 351 16.74 9.48 -0.82
CA ALA A 351 17.76 10.31 -0.18
C ALA A 351 19.18 9.95 -0.65
N ALA A 352 19.51 8.65 -0.71
CA ALA A 352 20.79 8.16 -1.17
C ALA A 352 21.05 8.54 -2.64
N CYS A 353 20.05 8.39 -3.51
CA CYS A 353 20.16 8.77 -4.92
C CYS A 353 20.36 10.29 -5.09
N VAL A 354 19.62 11.10 -4.33
CA VAL A 354 19.76 12.57 -4.35
C VAL A 354 21.15 12.98 -3.85
N ALA A 355 21.65 12.35 -2.80
CA ALA A 355 23.00 12.60 -2.29
C ALA A 355 24.10 12.22 -3.30
N ALA A 356 23.86 11.17 -4.10
CA ALA A 356 24.70 10.79 -5.23
C ALA A 356 24.53 11.69 -6.47
N GLY A 357 23.73 12.76 -6.39
CA GLY A 357 23.49 13.71 -7.49
C GLY A 357 22.58 13.17 -8.60
N LYS A 358 21.84 12.07 -8.36
CA LYS A 358 20.90 11.50 -9.32
C LYS A 358 19.56 12.25 -9.28
N ARG A 359 18.85 12.25 -10.41
CA ARG A 359 17.45 12.69 -10.50
C ARG A 359 16.54 11.50 -10.22
N VAL A 360 15.52 11.69 -9.40
CA VAL A 360 14.61 10.60 -8.99
C VAL A 360 13.18 10.97 -9.37
N LEU A 361 12.50 10.08 -10.07
CA LEU A 361 11.06 10.14 -10.32
C LEU A 361 10.39 9.05 -9.49
N PHE A 362 9.58 9.47 -8.51
CA PHE A 362 8.77 8.55 -7.71
C PHE A 362 7.33 8.57 -8.20
N VAL A 363 6.83 7.41 -8.61
CA VAL A 363 5.46 7.24 -9.15
C VAL A 363 4.70 6.27 -8.26
N SER A 364 3.44 6.58 -7.97
CA SER A 364 2.53 5.69 -7.26
C SER A 364 1.11 5.90 -7.76
N GLU A 365 0.31 4.83 -7.79
CA GLU A 365 -1.12 4.89 -8.11
C GLU A 365 -1.90 5.65 -7.02
N LYS A 366 -1.51 5.50 -5.75
CA LYS A 366 -2.25 6.06 -4.61
C LYS A 366 -1.59 7.33 -4.12
N ARG A 367 -2.36 8.41 -4.08
CA ARG A 367 -1.91 9.71 -3.53
C ARG A 367 -1.38 9.57 -2.10
N ALA A 368 -2.04 8.77 -1.25
CA ALA A 368 -1.59 8.54 0.12
C ALA A 368 -0.14 8.01 0.23
N ALA A 369 0.31 7.19 -0.74
CA ALA A 369 1.68 6.69 -0.74
C ALA A 369 2.69 7.81 -1.10
N LEU A 370 2.32 8.69 -2.04
CA LEU A 370 3.11 9.89 -2.37
C LEU A 370 3.21 10.81 -1.15
N ASP A 371 2.09 11.10 -0.49
CA ASP A 371 2.02 11.98 0.66
C ASP A 371 2.84 11.44 1.84
N VAL A 372 2.81 10.13 2.11
CA VAL A 372 3.61 9.49 3.18
C VAL A 372 5.11 9.66 2.92
N VAL A 373 5.58 9.36 1.70
CA VAL A 373 7.00 9.48 1.36
C VAL A 373 7.43 10.95 1.38
N TYR A 374 6.61 11.86 0.87
CA TYR A 374 6.91 13.29 0.92
C TYR A 374 6.98 13.83 2.36
N ASN A 375 6.06 13.40 3.23
CA ASN A 375 6.08 13.79 4.64
C ASN A 375 7.34 13.27 5.35
N ASN A 376 7.78 12.05 5.03
CA ASN A 376 9.04 11.52 5.55
C ASN A 376 10.24 12.35 5.08
N LEU A 377 10.31 12.69 3.79
CA LEU A 377 11.35 13.59 3.25
C LEU A 377 11.30 14.98 3.89
N SER A 378 10.10 15.51 4.16
CA SER A 378 9.91 16.81 4.81
C SER A 378 10.42 16.83 6.25
N ARG A 379 10.18 15.76 7.01
CA ARG A 379 10.66 15.64 8.40
C ARG A 379 12.18 15.71 8.52
N ILE A 380 12.89 15.25 7.50
CA ILE A 380 14.36 15.28 7.42
C ILE A 380 14.89 16.49 6.63
N GLY A 381 14.02 17.41 6.20
CA GLY A 381 14.39 18.63 5.46
C GLY A 381 14.76 18.43 3.99
N LEU A 382 14.44 17.27 3.41
CA LEU A 382 14.59 16.98 1.97
C LEU A 382 13.36 17.38 1.14
N ASP A 383 12.34 18.02 1.72
CA ASP A 383 11.23 18.61 0.95
C ASP A 383 11.68 19.64 -0.08
N ARG A 384 12.79 20.33 0.18
CA ARG A 384 13.35 21.39 -0.68
C ARG A 384 13.87 20.89 -2.01
N VAL A 385 14.22 19.61 -2.08
CA VAL A 385 14.72 18.93 -3.27
C VAL A 385 13.67 18.02 -3.91
N ALA A 386 12.44 18.03 -3.38
CA ALA A 386 11.34 17.22 -3.86
C ALA A 386 10.23 18.11 -4.42
N LEU A 387 9.93 17.97 -5.71
CA LEU A 387 8.78 18.61 -6.35
C LEU A 387 7.61 17.63 -6.37
N GLN A 388 6.55 17.91 -5.62
CA GLN A 388 5.31 17.14 -5.71
C GLN A 388 4.47 17.62 -6.88
N LEU A 389 4.34 16.75 -7.88
CA LEU A 389 3.38 16.92 -8.95
C LEU A 389 2.09 16.20 -8.55
N HIS A 390 1.19 16.92 -7.88
CA HIS A 390 -0.19 16.45 -7.75
C HIS A 390 -0.92 16.67 -9.08
N SER A 391 -1.91 15.83 -9.37
CA SER A 391 -2.72 15.90 -10.59
C SER A 391 -3.27 17.29 -10.90
N HIS A 392 -3.42 17.50 -12.22
CA HIS A 392 -3.87 18.58 -13.10
C HIS A 392 -4.37 19.94 -12.59
N ARG A 393 -4.75 20.10 -11.33
CA ARG A 393 -5.02 21.42 -10.72
C ARG A 393 -3.85 22.02 -9.95
N ALA A 394 -2.69 21.37 -9.95
CA ALA A 394 -1.44 21.90 -9.40
C ALA A 394 -0.78 22.97 -10.30
N ASN A 395 -1.51 24.06 -10.54
CA ASN A 395 -1.06 25.37 -10.06
C ASN A 395 0.37 25.73 -10.56
N LYS A 396 0.51 26.11 -11.84
CA LYS A 396 1.75 26.69 -12.43
C LYS A 396 2.42 27.67 -11.45
N LYS A 397 1.64 28.44 -10.70
CA LYS A 397 2.11 29.33 -9.62
C LYS A 397 2.77 28.61 -8.45
N VAL A 398 2.24 27.47 -7.99
CA VAL A 398 2.86 26.62 -6.96
C VAL A 398 4.15 26.00 -7.47
N VAL A 399 4.16 25.46 -8.70
CA VAL A 399 5.41 24.92 -9.29
C VAL A 399 6.46 26.02 -9.40
N LEU A 400 6.10 27.19 -9.91
CA LEU A 400 7.00 28.35 -9.99
C LEU A 400 7.49 28.80 -8.61
N ARG A 401 6.60 28.85 -7.62
CA ARG A 401 6.95 29.21 -6.24
C ARG A 401 7.89 28.19 -5.61
N GLU A 402 7.70 26.91 -5.89
CA GLU A 402 8.55 25.84 -5.39
C GLU A 402 9.94 25.88 -6.03
N LEU A 403 10.00 26.09 -7.35
CA LEU A 403 11.25 26.32 -8.07
C LEU A 403 11.98 27.55 -7.53
N GLU A 404 11.26 28.66 -7.30
CA GLU A 404 11.82 29.87 -6.68
C GLU A 404 12.36 29.58 -5.27
N ARG A 405 11.62 28.84 -4.44
CA ARG A 405 12.04 28.43 -3.09
C ARG A 405 13.33 27.61 -3.14
N THR A 406 13.43 26.64 -4.04
CA THR A 406 14.63 25.79 -4.20
C THR A 406 15.82 26.60 -4.71
N LEU A 407 15.63 27.49 -5.70
CA LEU A 407 16.70 28.33 -6.25
C LEU A 407 17.32 29.27 -5.20
N HIS A 408 16.52 29.79 -4.27
CA HIS A 408 17.00 30.65 -3.18
C HIS A 408 17.60 29.88 -2.00
N SER A 409 17.51 28.55 -2.00
CA SER A 409 18.06 27.73 -0.92
C SER A 409 19.58 27.62 -1.05
N ARG A 410 20.31 27.92 0.03
CA ARG A 410 21.76 27.66 0.11
C ARG A 410 21.99 26.25 0.67
N PRO A 411 22.86 25.43 0.07
CA PRO A 411 23.24 24.16 0.66
C PRO A 411 23.93 24.43 2.01
N ALA A 412 23.50 23.72 3.04
CA ALA A 412 24.19 23.74 4.32
C ALA A 412 25.60 23.17 4.13
N ARG A 413 26.63 23.98 4.37
CA ARG A 413 28.01 23.49 4.46
C ARG A 413 28.20 22.95 5.86
N ASP A 414 28.20 21.63 6.00
CA ASP A 414 28.39 21.04 7.31
C ASP A 414 29.89 20.87 7.63
N ALA A 415 30.40 21.77 8.47
CA ALA A 415 31.76 21.71 9.00
C ALA A 415 31.98 20.54 9.98
N GLN A 416 30.91 19.87 10.43
CA GLN A 416 30.97 18.77 11.40
C GLN A 416 30.92 17.37 10.77
N ARG A 417 30.65 17.24 9.47
CA ARG A 417 30.51 15.95 8.78
C ARG A 417 31.66 14.99 9.07
N ASN A 418 32.89 15.46 8.95
CA ASN A 418 34.08 14.63 9.17
C ASN A 418 34.19 14.16 10.64
N LYS A 419 33.77 14.98 11.61
CA LYS A 419 33.77 14.56 13.03
C LYS A 419 32.75 13.45 13.28
N VAL A 420 31.57 13.55 12.70
CA VAL A 420 30.51 12.53 12.80
C VAL A 420 30.95 11.24 12.12
N LEU A 421 31.54 11.31 10.92
CA LEU A 421 32.06 10.14 10.21
C LEU A 421 33.14 9.41 11.02
N HIS A 422 34.09 10.13 11.63
CA HIS A 422 35.09 9.50 12.50
C HIS A 422 34.49 8.82 13.74
N ALA A 423 33.47 9.41 14.35
CA ALA A 423 32.77 8.78 15.47
C ALA A 423 32.04 7.52 15.01
N LEU A 424 31.37 7.56 13.85
CA LEU A 424 30.63 6.45 13.27
C LEU A 424 31.57 5.26 12.98
N HIS A 425 32.73 5.51 12.35
CA HIS A 425 33.75 4.49 12.14
C HIS A 425 34.17 3.81 13.44
N ARG A 426 34.51 4.61 14.47
CA ARG A 426 34.92 4.07 15.78
C ARG A 426 33.84 3.20 16.43
N PHE A 427 32.58 3.58 16.34
CA PHE A 427 31.48 2.79 16.90
C PHE A 427 31.23 1.51 16.11
N LYS A 428 31.32 1.58 14.77
CA LYS A 428 31.22 0.40 13.91
C LYS A 428 32.31 -0.61 14.25
N ASP A 429 33.57 -0.17 14.30
CA ASP A 429 34.71 -1.05 14.62
C ASP A 429 34.52 -1.73 15.98
N LYS A 430 34.10 -0.98 17.01
CA LYS A 430 33.81 -1.54 18.34
C LYS A 430 32.71 -2.60 18.35
N LEU A 431 31.64 -2.40 17.57
CA LEU A 431 30.53 -3.36 17.48
C LEU A 431 30.96 -4.60 16.70
N GLN A 432 31.77 -4.42 15.67
CA GLN A 432 32.32 -5.51 14.88
C GLN A 432 33.31 -6.35 15.71
N ASP A 433 34.19 -5.71 16.48
CA ASP A 433 35.10 -6.37 17.42
C ASP A 433 34.32 -7.18 18.48
N TYR A 434 33.24 -6.61 19.02
CA TYR A 434 32.37 -7.31 19.97
C TYR A 434 31.68 -8.52 19.34
N SER A 435 31.13 -8.36 18.13
CA SER A 435 30.49 -9.46 17.39
C SER A 435 31.49 -10.57 17.06
N ALA A 436 32.69 -10.20 16.62
CA ALA A 436 33.76 -11.15 16.34
C ALA A 436 34.22 -11.87 17.62
N SER A 437 34.29 -11.18 18.75
CA SER A 437 34.64 -11.78 20.04
C SER A 437 33.56 -12.76 20.55
N MET A 438 32.29 -12.51 20.24
CA MET A 438 31.18 -13.42 20.60
C MET A 438 31.11 -14.66 19.69
N ALA A 439 31.41 -14.48 18.40
CA ALA A 439 31.41 -15.55 17.40
C ALA A 439 32.72 -16.36 17.38
N GLY A 440 33.82 -15.79 17.89
CA GLY A 440 35.12 -16.45 17.98
C GLY A 440 35.11 -17.61 18.98
N ASP A 441 35.99 -18.57 18.75
CA ASP A 441 36.20 -19.69 19.65
C ASP A 441 36.79 -19.20 20.98
N VAL A 442 36.25 -19.72 22.08
CA VAL A 442 36.81 -19.53 23.42
C VAL A 442 38.03 -20.45 23.55
N ASP A 443 39.21 -19.94 23.14
CA ASP A 443 40.53 -20.58 23.24
C ASP A 443 40.49 -22.12 22.98
N ASP A 444 41.05 -22.92 23.88
CA ASP A 444 41.27 -24.37 23.73
C ASP A 444 39.99 -25.22 23.61
N PHE A 445 38.79 -24.64 23.76
CA PHE A 445 37.53 -25.38 23.83
C PHE A 445 36.76 -25.52 22.51
N SER A 446 37.24 -24.92 21.41
CA SER A 446 36.61 -25.02 20.07
C SER A 446 35.09 -24.74 20.08
N ALA A 447 34.63 -23.89 20.99
CA ALA A 447 33.24 -23.52 21.16
C ALA A 447 33.12 -22.00 21.22
N SER A 448 32.14 -21.44 20.51
CA SER A 448 31.86 -20.00 20.54
C SER A 448 31.16 -19.60 21.85
N VAL A 449 31.33 -18.35 22.27
CA VAL A 449 30.60 -17.81 23.44
C VAL A 449 29.09 -17.95 23.26
N VAL A 450 28.59 -17.77 22.03
CA VAL A 450 27.17 -17.95 21.70
C VAL A 450 26.71 -19.38 21.97
N SER A 451 27.46 -20.38 21.49
CA SER A 451 27.11 -21.79 21.74
C SER A 451 27.13 -22.15 23.22
N VAL A 452 28.04 -21.58 24.01
CA VAL A 452 28.09 -21.79 25.46
C VAL A 452 26.87 -21.19 26.15
N VAL A 453 26.47 -19.98 25.77
CA VAL A 453 25.27 -19.32 26.32
C VAL A 453 23.99 -20.06 25.92
N GLU A 454 23.90 -20.54 24.68
CA GLU A 454 22.78 -21.37 24.22
C GLU A 454 22.67 -22.68 25.00
N GLU A 455 23.79 -23.39 25.19
CA GLU A 455 23.81 -24.64 25.97
C GLU A 455 23.47 -24.38 27.43
N MET A 456 23.96 -23.29 28.02
CA MET A 456 23.59 -22.89 29.39
C MET A 456 22.09 -22.60 29.54
N SER A 457 21.50 -21.88 28.58
CA SER A 457 20.05 -21.61 28.57
C SER A 457 19.26 -22.91 28.41
N SER A 458 19.67 -23.77 27.47
CA SER A 458 19.04 -25.08 27.26
C SER A 458 19.15 -25.98 28.49
N ALA A 459 20.30 -25.98 29.16
CA ALA A 459 20.51 -26.74 30.39
C ALA A 459 19.61 -26.24 31.52
N ARG A 460 19.44 -24.91 31.66
CA ARG A 460 18.53 -24.31 32.64
C ARG A 460 17.08 -24.69 32.43
N GLU A 461 16.63 -24.78 31.17
CA GLU A 461 15.28 -25.25 30.86
C GLU A 461 15.11 -26.75 31.13
N ARG A 462 16.12 -27.57 30.79
CA ARG A 462 16.10 -29.03 31.01
C ARG A 462 16.14 -29.41 32.49
N LEU A 463 16.86 -28.65 33.31
CA LEU A 463 17.10 -28.90 34.72
C LEU A 463 16.36 -27.88 35.60
N ASP A 464 15.08 -27.63 35.28
CA ASP A 464 14.23 -26.73 36.04
C ASP A 464 14.14 -27.18 37.51
N GLY A 465 14.43 -26.26 38.44
CA GLY A 465 14.53 -26.53 39.88
C GLY A 465 15.89 -27.05 40.39
N PHE A 466 16.90 -27.20 39.53
CA PHE A 466 18.27 -27.51 39.96
C PHE A 466 19.02 -26.23 40.38
N GLU A 467 19.54 -26.20 41.61
CA GLU A 467 20.42 -25.12 42.05
C GLU A 467 21.82 -25.32 41.48
N TYR A 468 22.18 -24.50 40.50
CA TYR A 468 23.51 -24.52 39.93
C TYR A 468 24.55 -24.05 40.94
N PRO A 469 25.70 -24.75 41.07
CA PRO A 469 26.79 -24.28 41.90
C PRO A 469 27.28 -22.92 41.42
N ALA A 470 27.56 -22.02 42.36
CA ALA A 470 28.12 -20.71 42.04
C ALA A 470 29.53 -20.90 41.44
N VAL A 471 29.70 -20.51 40.19
CA VAL A 471 31.00 -20.54 39.51
C VAL A 471 31.88 -19.44 40.12
N VAL A 472 32.99 -19.82 40.75
CA VAL A 472 33.96 -18.86 41.30
C VAL A 472 34.98 -18.51 40.21
N ALA A 473 35.15 -17.21 39.94
CA ALA A 473 36.12 -16.75 38.97
C ALA A 473 37.55 -17.17 39.39
N GLY A 474 38.24 -17.91 38.51
CA GLY A 474 39.60 -18.41 38.73
C GLY A 474 39.71 -19.93 38.95
N GLU A 475 38.63 -20.64 39.31
CA GLU A 475 38.68 -22.11 39.51
C GLU A 475 38.90 -22.89 38.21
N PHE A 476 38.61 -22.25 37.07
CA PHE A 476 38.62 -22.85 35.76
C PHE A 476 39.77 -22.33 34.87
N GLU A 477 40.71 -21.55 35.45
CA GLU A 477 41.90 -21.06 34.73
C GLU A 477 42.86 -22.21 34.43
N GLY A 478 43.16 -22.44 33.14
CA GLY A 478 44.10 -23.47 32.68
C GLY A 478 43.50 -24.83 32.38
N LEU A 479 42.17 -24.97 32.41
CA LEU A 479 41.49 -26.15 31.90
C LEU A 479 41.64 -26.25 30.38
N THR A 480 41.82 -27.47 29.89
CA THR A 480 41.92 -27.77 28.46
C THR A 480 40.69 -28.51 27.96
N ALA A 481 40.48 -28.57 26.63
CA ALA A 481 39.42 -29.41 26.05
C ALA A 481 39.51 -30.89 26.48
N GLN A 482 40.72 -31.40 26.72
CA GLN A 482 40.90 -32.78 27.16
C GLN A 482 40.35 -33.02 28.58
N ASP A 483 40.47 -32.02 29.46
CA ASP A 483 39.92 -32.10 30.81
C ASP A 483 38.39 -32.12 30.79
N LEU A 484 37.78 -31.36 29.87
CA LEU A 484 36.33 -31.36 29.68
C LEU A 484 35.83 -32.75 29.23
N VAL A 485 36.49 -33.35 28.24
CA VAL A 485 36.18 -34.72 27.77
C VAL A 485 36.31 -35.74 28.90
N ASN A 486 37.33 -35.61 29.75
CA ASN A 486 37.51 -36.50 30.89
C ASN A 486 36.37 -36.37 31.91
N VAL A 487 35.93 -35.13 32.21
CA VAL A 487 34.81 -34.86 33.10
C VAL A 487 33.50 -35.40 32.53
N GLU A 488 33.23 -35.22 31.24
CA GLU A 488 32.07 -35.80 30.55
C GLU A 488 32.09 -37.33 30.62
N GLY A 489 33.26 -37.94 30.43
CA GLY A 489 33.45 -39.39 30.57
C GLY A 489 33.07 -39.88 31.97
N ILE A 490 33.59 -39.24 33.02
CA ILE A 490 33.27 -39.57 34.41
C ILE A 490 31.77 -39.37 34.69
N ALA A 491 31.19 -38.26 34.22
CA ALA A 491 29.76 -37.99 34.41
C ALA A 491 28.88 -39.03 33.72
N SER A 492 29.25 -39.45 32.51
CA SER A 492 28.55 -40.51 31.77
C SER A 492 28.66 -41.87 32.48
N GLU A 493 29.83 -42.22 33.00
CA GLU A 493 30.02 -43.43 33.81
C GLU A 493 29.16 -43.40 35.08
N MET A 494 29.15 -42.28 35.81
CA MET A 494 28.30 -42.11 36.99
C MET A 494 26.81 -42.21 36.62
N SER A 495 26.36 -41.57 35.55
CA SER A 495 24.97 -41.65 35.08
C SER A 495 24.57 -43.08 34.71
N ALA A 496 25.46 -43.85 34.09
CA ALA A 496 25.22 -45.25 33.76
C ALA A 496 25.11 -46.13 35.00
N LEU A 497 25.97 -45.92 36.01
CA LEU A 497 25.90 -46.64 37.29
C LEU A 497 24.61 -46.36 38.06
N LEU A 498 24.17 -45.09 38.08
CA LEU A 498 22.95 -44.65 38.74
C LEU A 498 21.68 -45.22 38.07
N SER A 499 21.67 -45.30 36.74
CA SER A 499 20.50 -45.74 35.97
C SER A 499 20.39 -47.27 35.81
N GLY A 500 21.52 -47.99 35.83
CA GLY A 500 21.56 -49.42 35.50
C GLY A 500 21.62 -50.39 36.69
N ASN A 501 22.40 -50.06 37.74
CA ASN A 501 22.79 -51.07 38.76
C ASN A 501 22.53 -50.66 40.23
N ILE A 502 22.72 -49.39 40.60
CA ILE A 502 22.83 -48.99 42.01
C ILE A 502 21.64 -48.12 42.47
N GLY A 503 21.03 -47.34 41.57
CA GLY A 503 20.02 -46.34 41.93
C GLY A 503 20.63 -45.12 42.61
N LEU A 504 19.79 -44.26 43.19
CA LEU A 504 20.26 -43.09 43.95
C LEU A 504 21.08 -43.55 45.17
N PRO A 505 22.31 -43.03 45.39
CA PRO A 505 23.18 -43.54 46.44
C PRO A 505 22.56 -43.47 47.84
N ILE A 506 21.69 -42.47 48.09
CA ILE A 506 21.00 -42.28 49.38
C ILE A 506 19.97 -43.38 49.68
N ASP A 507 19.43 -44.01 48.64
CA ASP A 507 18.48 -45.12 48.75
C ASP A 507 19.18 -46.48 48.79
N HIS A 508 20.50 -46.50 48.67
CA HIS A 508 21.27 -47.73 48.66
C HIS A 508 21.33 -48.35 50.07
N PRO A 509 21.10 -49.67 50.24
CA PRO A 509 21.10 -50.32 51.55
C PRO A 509 22.39 -50.16 52.36
N PHE A 510 23.52 -49.94 51.67
CA PHE A 510 24.82 -49.72 52.28
C PHE A 510 25.21 -48.24 52.42
N TRP A 511 24.29 -47.32 52.16
CA TRP A 511 24.54 -45.89 52.32
C TRP A 511 24.92 -45.56 53.77
N GLY A 512 26.00 -44.79 53.94
CA GLY A 512 26.51 -44.39 55.27
C GLY A 512 27.32 -45.47 56.01
N THR A 513 27.46 -46.67 55.46
CA THR A 513 28.17 -47.77 56.14
C THR A 513 29.70 -47.63 56.09
N GLY A 514 30.25 -46.79 55.20
CA GLY A 514 31.69 -46.54 55.09
C GLY A 514 32.54 -47.73 54.64
N HIS A 515 31.92 -48.89 54.39
CA HIS A 515 32.58 -50.10 53.95
C HIS A 515 32.81 -50.08 52.43
N THR A 516 34.08 -50.18 52.02
CA THR A 516 34.47 -50.20 50.59
C THR A 516 34.49 -51.60 49.99
N VAL A 517 34.49 -52.65 50.83
CA VAL A 517 34.51 -54.07 50.42
C VAL A 517 33.73 -54.87 51.47
N VAL A 518 32.84 -55.76 51.04
CA VAL A 518 32.14 -56.74 51.88
C VAL A 518 32.79 -58.10 51.66
N ALA A 519 33.36 -58.72 52.69
CA ALA A 519 33.94 -60.05 52.57
C ALA A 519 32.84 -61.13 52.60
N SER A 520 33.12 -62.31 52.04
CA SER A 520 32.15 -63.42 52.02
C SER A 520 31.70 -63.88 53.41
N GLU A 521 32.54 -63.69 54.44
CA GLU A 521 32.17 -63.97 55.84
C GLU A 521 31.12 -62.97 56.35
N ASP A 522 31.26 -61.68 56.02
CA ASP A 522 30.31 -60.63 56.38
C ASP A 522 28.94 -60.86 55.73
N GLU A 523 28.91 -61.34 54.48
CA GLU A 523 27.66 -61.67 53.78
C GLU A 523 26.90 -62.79 54.51
N THR A 524 27.62 -63.77 55.04
CA THR A 524 27.04 -64.92 55.74
C THR A 524 26.45 -64.48 57.08
N GLU A 525 27.14 -63.59 57.79
CA GLU A 525 26.66 -63.04 59.06
C GLU A 525 25.47 -62.09 58.87
N LEU A 526 25.50 -61.23 57.84
CA LEU A 526 24.37 -60.36 57.48
C LEU A 526 23.13 -61.15 57.10
N ARG A 527 23.26 -62.22 56.30
CA ARG A 527 22.13 -63.11 55.98
C ARG A 527 21.53 -63.73 57.24
N ARG A 528 22.37 -64.23 58.14
CA ARG A 528 21.91 -64.81 59.42
C ARG A 528 21.17 -63.77 60.27
N MET A 529 21.66 -62.53 60.32
CA MET A 529 20.99 -61.45 61.05
C MET A 529 19.65 -61.05 60.41
N CYS A 530 19.59 -60.98 59.09
CA CYS A 530 18.34 -60.72 58.36
C CYS A 530 17.30 -61.82 58.60
N ASP A 531 17.72 -63.08 58.57
CA ASP A 531 16.83 -64.22 58.84
C ASP A 531 16.29 -64.20 60.29
N ASP A 532 17.13 -63.85 61.27
CA ASP A 532 16.70 -63.72 62.68
C ASP A 532 15.72 -62.56 62.89
N VAL A 533 15.91 -61.44 62.17
CA VAL A 533 14.99 -60.29 62.22
C VAL A 533 13.67 -60.61 61.52
N LEU A 534 13.70 -61.30 60.37
CA LEU A 534 12.50 -61.77 59.67
C LEU A 534 11.67 -62.69 60.56
N ALA A 535 12.31 -63.68 61.20
CA ALA A 535 11.63 -64.58 62.13
C ALA A 535 10.96 -63.82 63.29
N ARG A 536 11.64 -62.82 63.86
CA ARG A 536 11.05 -61.98 64.92
C ARG A 536 9.90 -61.11 64.43
N LEU A 537 9.95 -60.62 63.19
CA LEU A 537 8.86 -59.85 62.60
C LEU A 537 7.65 -60.73 62.30
N GLU A 538 7.86 -61.96 61.85
CA GLU A 538 6.79 -62.95 61.68
C GLU A 538 6.14 -63.30 63.03
N ASP A 539 6.94 -63.48 64.09
CA ASP A 539 6.42 -63.68 65.45
C ASP A 539 5.60 -62.47 65.94
N VAL A 540 6.07 -61.25 65.70
CA VAL A 540 5.33 -60.02 66.04
C VAL A 540 4.05 -59.90 65.22
N ALA A 541 4.07 -60.24 63.93
CA ALA A 541 2.89 -60.25 63.08
C ALA A 541 1.87 -61.31 63.52
N ALA A 542 2.33 -62.49 63.92
CA ALA A 542 1.49 -63.55 64.47
C ALA A 542 0.84 -63.12 65.80
N ILE A 543 1.62 -62.50 66.70
CA ILE A 543 1.12 -61.93 67.96
C ILE A 543 0.11 -60.81 67.68
N ALA A 544 0.39 -59.92 66.73
CA ALA A 544 -0.54 -58.87 66.32
C ALA A 544 -1.85 -59.45 65.76
N SER A 545 -1.78 -60.49 64.94
CA SER A 545 -2.96 -61.18 64.41
C SER A 545 -3.78 -61.85 65.51
N GLN A 546 -3.14 -62.51 66.49
CA GLN A 546 -3.81 -63.10 67.66
C GLN A 546 -4.47 -62.03 68.55
N LEU A 547 -3.81 -60.87 68.73
CA LEU A 547 -4.39 -59.73 69.44
C LEU A 547 -5.61 -59.16 68.71
N THR A 548 -5.58 -59.15 67.38
CA THR A 548 -6.68 -58.67 66.54
C THR A 548 -7.91 -59.61 66.60
N GLU A 549 -7.68 -60.93 66.67
CA GLU A 549 -8.73 -61.93 66.89
C GLU A 549 -9.32 -61.87 68.31
N ALA A 550 -8.49 -61.72 69.34
CA ALA A 550 -8.92 -61.68 70.75
C ALA A 550 -9.68 -60.38 71.12
N THR A 551 -9.41 -59.28 70.42
CA THR A 551 -10.06 -57.98 70.68
C THR A 551 -11.30 -57.72 69.81
N GLY A 552 -11.74 -58.72 69.03
CA GLY A 552 -12.98 -58.62 68.26
C GLY A 552 -12.93 -57.49 67.23
N GLY A 553 -11.90 -57.49 66.39
CA GLY A 553 -11.87 -56.78 65.11
C GLY A 553 -12.43 -55.36 65.13
N ARG A 554 -11.86 -54.48 65.96
CA ARG A 554 -12.10 -53.03 65.89
C ARG A 554 -10.88 -52.24 66.35
N VAL A 555 -9.84 -52.20 65.53
CA VAL A 555 -8.98 -51.03 65.36
C VAL A 555 -8.61 -50.96 63.89
N GLY A 556 -9.03 -49.88 63.22
CA GLY A 556 -8.70 -49.58 61.82
C GLY A 556 -7.45 -48.74 61.70
#